data_AF-A0A2H3DAV4-F1
#
_entry.id   AF-A0A2H3DAV4-F1
#
_cell.length_a   1.000
_cell.length_b   1.000
_cell.length_c   1.000
_cell.angle_alpha   90.00
_cell.angle_beta   90.00
_cell.angle_gamma   90.00
#
_symmetry.space_group_name_H-M   'P 1'
#
loop_
_entity.id
_entity.type
_entity.pdbx_description
1 polymer ?
#
loop_
_entity_poly.entity_id
_entity_poly.type
_entity_poly.pdbx_seq_one_letter_code
_entity_poly.pdbx_strand_id
1 'polypeptide(L)'
;MDESRQSSEEVAPISPSPPGSNSFGGQLVLRSKHRAPNSTTPSIHNLPPEIICIIFELLRDTLSRFMKVPFLLSLVCARWRSIALGCPSLWTRVSIQSLCDKDRVAACIERSGRSLLTIDICIPDDELFDNECFQTPIQLCVQHAHRWRHLSVHISHASCLKLCSRGRLELPELVQLTVRRGLLDATSPIDEASRFIATTSRCRRCHGEQ
;
A
#
# COMPACT_ATOMS: atom_id res chain seq x y z
N MET A 1 54.96 -37.98 21.04
CA MET A 1 54.19 -38.87 21.92
C MET A 1 52.79 -38.28 21.97
N ASP A 2 51.90 -38.79 21.11
CA ASP A 2 51.02 -39.96 21.39
C ASP A 2 50.01 -39.60 22.50
N GLU A 3 48.69 -39.74 22.37
CA GLU A 3 47.89 -40.69 21.60
C GLU A 3 46.57 -40.02 21.18
N SER A 4 46.16 -40.26 19.93
CA SER A 4 44.74 -40.23 19.57
C SER A 4 44.25 -41.68 19.56
N ARG A 5 43.36 -42.04 20.49
CA ARG A 5 42.60 -43.30 20.53
C ARG A 5 41.12 -42.94 20.71
N GLN A 6 40.33 -43.11 19.65
CA GLN A 6 39.45 -44.27 19.39
C GLN A 6 38.09 -44.15 20.08
N SER A 7 37.01 -44.09 19.30
CA SER A 7 35.99 -45.14 19.34
C SER A 7 35.06 -45.04 18.13
N SER A 8 35.11 -46.08 17.30
CA SER A 8 34.06 -46.41 16.34
C SER A 8 32.93 -47.07 17.13
N GLU A 9 31.68 -46.67 16.89
CA GLU A 9 30.52 -47.48 17.28
C GLU A 9 29.65 -47.80 16.07
N GLU A 10 29.41 -49.10 16.00
CA GLU A 10 28.84 -49.93 14.97
C GLU A 10 27.30 -49.91 15.09
N VAL A 11 26.58 -49.63 14.01
CA VAL A 11 25.11 -49.76 13.98
C VAL A 11 24.74 -50.96 13.13
N ALA A 12 24.40 -52.06 13.80
CA ALA A 12 23.86 -53.27 13.22
C ALA A 12 22.37 -53.12 12.82
N PRO A 13 21.85 -53.92 11.86
CA PRO A 13 20.58 -53.66 11.18
C PRO A 13 19.38 -54.28 11.93
N ILE A 14 18.26 -53.56 11.99
CA ILE A 14 17.00 -54.08 12.56
C ILE A 14 16.15 -54.70 11.44
N SER A 15 15.95 -56.00 11.52
CA SER A 15 15.08 -56.84 10.68
C SER A 15 13.63 -56.86 11.20
N PRO A 16 12.64 -57.30 10.37
CA PRO A 16 11.23 -56.94 10.53
C PRO A 16 10.44 -57.92 11.39
N SER A 17 9.27 -57.50 11.91
CA SER A 17 8.30 -58.38 12.58
C SER A 17 6.86 -58.11 12.07
N PRO A 18 6.08 -59.15 11.70
CA PRO A 18 4.64 -59.09 11.40
C PRO A 18 3.80 -59.75 12.54
N PRO A 19 2.51 -60.08 12.32
CA PRO A 19 1.34 -59.23 12.23
C PRO A 19 0.43 -59.38 13.47
N GLY A 20 -0.39 -58.36 13.77
CA GLY A 20 -1.38 -58.42 14.84
C GLY A 20 -2.71 -57.83 14.40
N SER A 21 -3.65 -58.71 14.06
CA SER A 21 -5.05 -58.41 13.81
C SER A 21 -5.71 -57.78 15.03
N ASN A 22 -6.55 -56.76 14.83
CA ASN A 22 -7.77 -56.59 15.61
C ASN A 22 -8.83 -55.91 14.76
N SER A 23 -9.86 -56.69 14.43
CA SER A 23 -11.10 -56.24 13.83
C SER A 23 -11.91 -55.45 14.83
N PHE A 24 -12.46 -54.31 14.45
CA PHE A 24 -13.70 -53.80 15.04
C PHE A 24 -14.48 -53.00 14.00
N GLY A 25 -15.77 -53.32 13.87
CA GLY A 25 -16.77 -52.40 13.37
C GLY A 25 -17.02 -52.46 11.86
N GLY A 26 -17.93 -53.35 11.46
CA GLY A 26 -18.68 -53.14 10.22
C GLY A 26 -19.51 -51.86 10.34
N GLN A 27 -19.30 -50.94 9.42
CA GLN A 27 -20.27 -49.88 9.14
C GLN A 27 -20.50 -49.82 7.64
N LEU A 28 -21.76 -49.97 7.27
CA LEU A 28 -22.27 -50.02 5.92
C LEU A 28 -21.77 -48.82 5.11
N VAL A 29 -20.97 -49.08 4.09
CA VAL A 29 -20.64 -48.09 3.06
C VAL A 29 -21.90 -47.90 2.22
N LEU A 30 -22.76 -46.95 2.61
CA LEU A 30 -23.63 -46.30 1.65
C LEU A 30 -22.72 -45.52 0.71
N ARG A 31 -22.31 -46.19 -0.37
CA ARG A 31 -21.59 -45.59 -1.48
C ARG A 31 -22.56 -44.64 -2.17
N SER A 32 -22.67 -43.42 -1.66
CA SER A 32 -23.30 -42.32 -2.36
C SER A 32 -22.50 -42.05 -3.63
N LYS A 33 -22.89 -42.73 -4.72
CA LYS A 33 -22.60 -42.30 -6.09
C LYS A 33 -23.43 -41.04 -6.37
N HIS A 34 -23.06 -39.93 -5.74
CA HIS A 34 -23.38 -38.61 -6.29
C HIS A 34 -22.07 -38.01 -6.79
N ARG A 35 -21.63 -38.51 -7.95
CA ARG A 35 -20.76 -37.74 -8.83
C ARG A 35 -21.61 -36.61 -9.40
N ALA A 36 -21.70 -35.51 -8.66
CA ALA A 36 -22.13 -34.25 -9.25
C ALA A 36 -20.99 -33.76 -10.16
N PRO A 37 -21.25 -33.44 -11.44
CA PRO A 37 -20.28 -32.73 -12.25
C PRO A 37 -20.13 -31.32 -11.66
N ASN A 38 -18.95 -31.05 -11.12
CA ASN A 38 -18.30 -29.76 -11.12
C ASN A 38 -19.19 -28.62 -10.60
N SER A 39 -19.45 -28.59 -9.28
CA SER A 39 -19.85 -27.34 -8.63
C SER A 39 -18.67 -26.38 -8.68
N THR A 40 -18.52 -25.65 -9.77
CA THR A 40 -17.61 -24.53 -9.89
C THR A 40 -18.14 -23.46 -8.95
N THR A 41 -17.73 -23.52 -7.69
CA THR A 41 -17.87 -22.38 -6.80
C THR A 41 -17.23 -21.19 -7.52
N PRO A 42 -17.90 -20.03 -7.59
CA PRO A 42 -17.32 -18.86 -8.23
C PRO A 42 -16.06 -18.47 -7.45
N SER A 43 -14.92 -18.90 -7.97
CA SER A 43 -13.62 -18.55 -7.42
C SER A 43 -13.24 -17.18 -7.94
N ILE A 44 -12.65 -16.36 -7.06
CA ILE A 44 -12.06 -15.08 -7.47
C ILE A 44 -10.97 -15.26 -8.56
N HIS A 45 -10.43 -16.46 -8.69
CA HIS A 45 -9.52 -16.85 -9.76
C HIS A 45 -10.20 -17.07 -11.12
N ASN A 46 -11.52 -16.98 -11.23
CA ASN A 46 -12.19 -17.06 -12.53
C ASN A 46 -12.58 -15.67 -13.07
N LEU A 47 -12.38 -14.62 -12.28
CA LEU A 47 -12.68 -13.25 -12.71
C LEU A 47 -11.62 -12.73 -13.69
N PRO A 48 -12.02 -12.05 -14.77
CA PRO A 48 -11.10 -11.30 -15.62
C PRO A 48 -10.25 -10.31 -14.80
N PRO A 49 -8.99 -10.05 -15.20
CA PRO A 49 -8.12 -9.14 -14.48
C PRO A 49 -8.71 -7.73 -14.33
N GLU A 50 -9.49 -7.26 -15.31
CA GLU A 50 -10.15 -5.95 -15.29
C GLU A 50 -11.13 -5.82 -14.12
N ILE A 51 -11.90 -6.88 -13.84
CA ILE A 51 -12.85 -6.91 -12.72
C ILE A 51 -12.10 -6.92 -11.38
N ILE A 52 -10.99 -7.66 -11.31
CA ILE A 52 -10.15 -7.68 -10.12
C ILE A 52 -9.51 -6.30 -9.88
N CYS A 53 -9.07 -5.59 -10.94
CA CYS A 53 -8.60 -4.22 -10.85
C CYS A 53 -9.67 -3.28 -10.29
N ILE A 54 -10.92 -3.37 -10.76
CA ILE A 54 -12.03 -2.56 -10.23
C ILE A 54 -12.23 -2.84 -8.73
N ILE A 55 -12.21 -4.11 -8.32
CA ILE A 55 -12.31 -4.47 -6.89
C ILE A 55 -11.14 -3.86 -6.10
N PHE A 56 -9.92 -3.91 -6.64
CA PHE A 56 -8.74 -3.34 -5.99
C PHE A 56 -8.85 -1.81 -5.84
N GLU A 57 -9.34 -1.13 -6.87
CA GLU A 57 -9.59 0.32 -6.83
C GLU A 57 -10.65 0.69 -5.79
N LEU A 58 -11.75 -0.05 -5.71
CA LEU A 58 -12.78 0.14 -4.69
C LEU A 58 -12.23 -0.06 -3.27
N LEU A 59 -11.42 -1.11 -3.07
CA LEU A 59 -10.74 -1.35 -1.79
C LEU A 59 -9.77 -0.22 -1.45
N ARG A 60 -9.04 0.29 -2.45
CA ARG A 60 -8.16 1.44 -2.29
C ARG A 60 -8.99 2.65 -1.85
N ASP A 61 -10.06 3.00 -2.55
CA ASP A 61 -10.82 4.21 -2.20
C ASP A 61 -11.52 4.12 -0.84
N THR A 62 -11.92 2.92 -0.43
CA THR A 62 -12.57 2.68 0.87
C THR A 62 -11.58 2.68 2.03
N LEU A 63 -10.37 2.13 1.84
CA LEU A 63 -9.41 1.83 2.92
C LEU A 63 -8.12 2.68 2.90
N SER A 64 -7.80 3.39 1.81
CA SER A 64 -6.44 3.91 1.57
C SER A 64 -5.98 5.03 2.48
N ARG A 65 -6.89 5.69 3.23
CA ARG A 65 -6.46 6.72 4.19
C ARG A 65 -5.54 6.15 5.27
N PHE A 66 -5.61 4.86 5.54
CA PHE A 66 -4.84 4.20 6.60
C PHE A 66 -4.04 3.00 6.10
N MET A 67 -4.50 2.35 5.03
CA MET A 67 -3.95 1.08 4.57
C MET A 67 -3.10 1.21 3.30
N LYS A 68 -2.00 0.47 3.28
CA LYS A 68 -1.07 0.32 2.14
C LYS A 68 -1.66 -0.62 1.08
N VAL A 69 -2.91 -0.38 0.67
CA VAL A 69 -3.74 -1.31 -0.12
C VAL A 69 -3.02 -1.94 -1.33
N PRO A 70 -2.42 -1.19 -2.27
CA PRO A 70 -1.70 -1.79 -3.41
C PRO A 70 -0.64 -2.81 -2.99
N PHE A 71 0.09 -2.52 -1.92
CA PHE A 71 1.14 -3.39 -1.39
C PHE A 71 0.54 -4.64 -0.75
N LEU A 72 -0.50 -4.50 0.07
CA LEU A 72 -1.18 -5.63 0.71
C LEU A 72 -1.81 -6.57 -0.33
N LEU A 73 -2.47 -6.02 -1.35
CA LEU A 73 -3.06 -6.80 -2.43
C LEU A 73 -1.98 -7.57 -3.20
N SER A 74 -0.82 -6.95 -3.41
CA SER A 74 0.33 -7.59 -4.07
C SER A 74 0.95 -8.74 -3.27
N LEU A 75 0.59 -8.91 -1.99
CA LEU A 75 1.12 -9.99 -1.13
C LEU A 75 0.19 -11.21 -1.03
N VAL A 76 -1.05 -11.13 -1.52
CA VAL A 76 -2.05 -12.20 -1.37
C VAL A 76 -1.66 -13.48 -2.12
N CYS A 77 -1.44 -13.38 -3.43
CA CYS A 77 -0.97 -14.49 -4.26
C CYS A 77 -0.25 -13.99 -5.52
N ALA A 78 0.44 -14.88 -6.25
CA ALA A 78 1.19 -14.52 -7.46
C ALA A 78 0.31 -13.83 -8.53
N ARG A 79 -0.93 -14.28 -8.70
CA ARG A 79 -1.87 -13.66 -9.63
C ARG A 79 -2.25 -12.24 -9.21
N TRP A 80 -2.58 -12.03 -7.94
CA TRP A 80 -2.96 -10.70 -7.46
C TRP A 80 -1.81 -9.72 -7.56
N ARG A 81 -0.58 -10.18 -7.31
CA ARG A 81 0.64 -9.41 -7.57
C ARG A 81 0.74 -9.00 -9.04
N SER A 82 0.60 -9.96 -9.96
CA SER A 82 0.67 -9.67 -11.40
C SER A 82 -0.39 -8.64 -11.83
N ILE A 83 -1.63 -8.80 -11.36
CA ILE A 83 -2.74 -7.88 -11.67
C ILE A 83 -2.49 -6.50 -11.06
N ALA A 84 -2.12 -6.43 -9.78
CA ALA A 84 -1.86 -5.17 -9.09
C ALA A 84 -0.72 -4.39 -9.74
N LEU A 85 0.38 -5.06 -10.10
CA LEU A 85 1.50 -4.43 -10.82
C LEU A 85 1.12 -3.98 -12.23
N GLY A 86 0.20 -4.68 -12.90
CA GLY A 86 -0.35 -4.31 -14.20
C GLY A 86 -1.45 -3.23 -14.17
N CYS A 87 -1.78 -2.69 -13.00
CA CYS A 87 -2.88 -1.74 -12.81
C CYS A 87 -2.35 -0.38 -12.29
N PRO A 88 -1.95 0.56 -13.18
CA PRO A 88 -1.34 1.83 -12.76
C PRO A 88 -2.25 2.70 -11.88
N SER A 89 -3.57 2.67 -12.12
CA SER A 89 -4.60 3.38 -11.35
C SER A 89 -4.64 3.00 -9.87
N LEU A 90 -4.13 1.82 -9.51
CA LEU A 90 -4.04 1.38 -8.11
C LEU A 90 -2.92 2.10 -7.35
N TRP A 91 -1.90 2.60 -8.05
CA TRP A 91 -0.69 3.20 -7.48
C TRP A 91 -0.72 4.74 -7.48
N THR A 92 -1.82 5.36 -7.93
CA THR A 92 -1.92 6.82 -8.08
C THR A 92 -2.04 7.59 -6.77
N ARG A 93 -2.31 6.90 -5.66
CA ARG A 93 -2.50 7.54 -4.36
C ARG A 93 -1.26 7.37 -3.49
N VAL A 94 -0.63 8.49 -3.17
CA VAL A 94 0.60 8.55 -2.39
C VAL A 94 0.29 9.27 -1.08
N SER A 95 0.55 8.60 0.05
CA SER A 95 0.38 9.17 1.39
C SER A 95 1.73 9.28 2.09
N ILE A 96 2.04 10.48 2.57
CA ILE A 96 3.21 10.80 3.40
C ILE A 96 2.70 11.10 4.82
N GLN A 97 2.96 10.17 5.74
CA GLN A 97 2.53 10.18 7.14
C GLN A 97 3.58 9.49 8.03
N SER A 98 3.37 9.38 9.34
CA SER A 98 4.40 8.95 10.33
C SER A 98 5.14 7.62 10.07
N LEU A 99 4.63 6.76 9.19
CA LEU A 99 5.22 5.47 8.81
C LEU A 99 5.51 5.37 7.29
N CYS A 100 5.75 6.52 6.66
CA CYS A 100 6.08 6.61 5.24
C CYS A 100 7.56 6.29 5.03
N ASP A 101 7.82 5.45 4.03
CA ASP A 101 9.16 5.11 3.60
C ASP A 101 9.32 5.55 2.14
N LYS A 102 10.50 6.04 1.80
CA LYS A 102 10.89 6.53 0.47
C LYS A 102 10.62 5.49 -0.60
N ASP A 103 10.97 4.23 -0.36
CA ASP A 103 10.87 3.17 -1.36
C ASP A 103 9.41 2.91 -1.76
N ARG A 104 8.49 3.11 -0.82
CA ARG A 104 7.05 2.98 -1.10
C ARG A 104 6.53 4.13 -1.94
N VAL A 105 6.98 5.35 -1.66
CA VAL A 105 6.61 6.52 -2.48
C VAL A 105 7.18 6.38 -3.88
N ALA A 106 8.44 5.99 -4.00
CA ALA A 106 9.08 5.71 -5.29
C ALA A 106 8.31 4.64 -6.07
N ALA A 107 7.97 3.52 -5.43
CA ALA A 107 7.20 2.45 -6.07
C ALA A 107 5.80 2.90 -6.52
N CYS A 108 5.09 3.72 -5.73
CA CYS A 108 3.81 4.26 -6.16
C CYS A 108 3.96 5.17 -7.38
N ILE A 109 4.91 6.09 -7.35
CA ILE A 109 5.17 7.02 -8.46
C ILE A 109 5.53 6.24 -9.73
N GLU A 110 6.49 5.32 -9.64
CA GLU A 110 6.93 4.49 -10.77
C GLU A 110 5.77 3.69 -11.36
N ARG A 111 5.03 2.96 -10.53
CA ARG A 111 3.97 2.04 -11.00
C ARG A 111 2.71 2.77 -11.44
N SER A 112 2.48 3.99 -10.97
CA SER A 112 1.40 4.85 -11.49
C SER A 112 1.63 5.25 -12.95
N GLY A 113 2.88 5.12 -13.43
CA GLY A 113 3.26 5.38 -14.80
C GLY A 113 2.93 6.80 -15.21
N ARG A 114 1.97 6.93 -16.14
CA ARG A 114 1.51 8.24 -16.64
C ARG A 114 0.23 8.79 -15.99
N SER A 115 -0.28 8.10 -15.00
CA SER A 115 -1.53 8.48 -14.35
C SER A 115 -1.37 9.74 -13.51
N LEU A 116 -2.47 10.47 -13.32
CA LEU A 116 -2.48 11.62 -12.43
C LEU A 116 -2.47 11.17 -10.96
N LEU A 117 -1.75 11.92 -10.13
CA LEU A 117 -1.48 11.55 -8.74
C LEU A 117 -2.44 12.24 -7.77
N THR A 118 -2.80 11.52 -6.72
CA THR A 118 -3.43 12.05 -5.52
C THR A 118 -2.42 11.98 -4.39
N ILE A 119 -2.03 13.14 -3.86
CA ILE A 119 -1.01 13.27 -2.82
C ILE A 119 -1.68 13.67 -1.51
N ASP A 120 -1.49 12.87 -0.47
CA ASP A 120 -1.92 13.13 0.89
C ASP A 120 -0.67 13.33 1.77
N ILE A 121 -0.46 14.52 2.35
CA ILE A 121 0.64 14.81 3.28
C ILE A 121 0.05 15.11 4.65
N CYS A 122 0.37 14.30 5.66
CA CYS A 122 -0.14 14.44 7.03
C CYS A 122 1.01 14.35 8.04
N ILE A 123 1.55 15.50 8.40
CA ILE A 123 2.70 15.66 9.30
C ILE A 123 2.43 16.89 10.18
N PRO A 124 1.72 16.72 11.31
CA PRO A 124 1.24 17.86 12.10
C PRO A 124 2.37 18.58 12.87
N ASP A 125 3.50 17.91 13.07
CA ASP A 125 4.64 18.43 13.84
C ASP A 125 5.74 18.93 12.89
N ASP A 126 6.25 20.13 13.15
CA ASP A 126 7.24 20.79 12.29
C ASP A 126 8.64 20.16 12.37
N GLU A 127 9.03 19.65 13.55
CA GLU A 127 10.30 18.95 13.71
C GLU A 127 10.28 17.63 12.91
N LEU A 128 9.14 16.93 12.92
CA LEU A 128 8.92 15.78 12.05
C LEU A 128 8.94 16.18 10.58
N PHE A 129 8.31 17.29 10.20
CA PHE A 129 8.31 17.72 8.79
C PHE A 129 9.74 17.91 8.28
N ASP A 130 10.61 18.56 9.06
CA ASP A 130 12.01 18.83 8.68
C ASP A 130 12.91 17.58 8.72
N ASN A 131 12.46 16.46 9.29
CA ASN A 131 13.22 15.22 9.33
C ASN A 131 13.44 14.65 7.92
N GLU A 132 14.67 14.21 7.63
CA GLU A 132 15.09 13.65 6.34
C GLU A 132 14.17 12.53 5.84
N CYS A 133 13.60 11.73 6.75
CA CYS A 133 12.69 10.64 6.43
C CYS A 133 11.38 11.10 5.76
N PHE A 134 10.96 12.35 5.98
CA PHE A 134 9.83 12.96 5.29
C PHE A 134 10.27 13.86 4.14
N GLN A 135 11.39 14.57 4.32
CA GLN A 135 11.93 15.45 3.29
C GLN A 135 12.19 14.70 1.98
N THR A 136 12.73 13.49 2.06
CA THR A 136 13.07 12.69 0.87
C THR A 136 11.82 12.24 0.10
N PRO A 137 10.81 11.59 0.71
CA PRO A 137 9.54 11.30 0.04
C PRO A 137 8.81 12.54 -0.49
N ILE A 138 8.81 13.65 0.26
CA ILE A 138 8.18 14.92 -0.19
C ILE A 138 8.88 15.40 -1.46
N GLN A 139 10.21 15.40 -1.48
CA GLN A 139 10.97 15.82 -2.65
C GLN A 139 10.67 14.95 -3.87
N LEU A 140 10.58 13.63 -3.69
CA LEU A 140 10.18 12.72 -4.77
C LEU A 140 8.80 13.07 -5.31
N CYS A 141 7.81 13.30 -4.44
CA CYS A 141 6.49 13.72 -4.90
C CYS A 141 6.54 15.04 -5.68
N VAL A 142 7.27 16.03 -5.17
CA VAL A 142 7.38 17.38 -5.77
C VAL A 142 8.00 17.34 -7.17
N GLN A 143 8.97 16.45 -7.43
CA GLN A 143 9.54 16.24 -8.77
C GLN A 143 8.48 15.82 -9.82
N HIS A 144 7.36 15.25 -9.36
CA HIS A 144 6.24 14.84 -10.20
C HIS A 144 4.99 15.72 -10.02
N ALA A 145 5.15 16.94 -9.49
CA ALA A 145 4.07 17.91 -9.24
C ALA A 145 3.20 18.21 -10.47
N HIS A 146 3.80 18.18 -11.67
CA HIS A 146 3.10 18.43 -12.94
C HIS A 146 1.92 17.48 -13.21
N ARG A 147 1.83 16.35 -12.50
CA ARG A 147 0.78 15.32 -12.65
C ARG A 147 -0.17 15.27 -11.48
N TRP A 148 -0.01 16.15 -10.50
CA TRP A 148 -0.87 16.13 -9.31
C TRP A 148 -2.26 16.60 -9.70
N ARG A 149 -3.26 15.75 -9.44
CA ARG A 149 -4.68 16.06 -9.64
C ARG A 149 -5.36 16.47 -8.35
N HIS A 150 -4.99 15.85 -7.24
CA HIS A 150 -5.50 16.20 -5.93
C HIS A 150 -4.36 16.28 -4.92
N LEU A 151 -4.36 17.34 -4.11
CA LEU A 151 -3.41 17.54 -3.02
C LEU A 151 -4.19 17.77 -1.72
N SER A 152 -3.92 16.97 -0.71
CA SER A 152 -4.39 17.18 0.66
C SER A 152 -3.21 17.36 1.58
N VAL A 153 -3.13 18.48 2.29
CA VAL A 153 -2.07 18.77 3.26
C VAL A 153 -2.67 18.98 4.65
N HIS A 154 -2.07 18.32 5.64
CA HIS A 154 -2.34 18.46 7.06
C HIS A 154 -0.99 18.61 7.76
N ILE A 155 -0.44 19.81 7.66
CA ILE A 155 0.88 20.24 8.16
C ILE A 155 0.72 21.66 8.73
N SER A 156 1.69 22.14 9.50
CA SER A 156 1.65 23.53 9.99
C SER A 156 1.70 24.55 8.83
N HIS A 157 1.39 25.81 9.14
CA HIS A 157 1.53 26.90 8.19
C HIS A 157 2.99 27.08 7.72
N ALA A 158 3.96 27.00 8.64
CA ALA A 158 5.39 27.12 8.31
C ALA A 158 5.84 26.00 7.37
N SER A 159 5.43 24.77 7.64
CA SER A 159 5.69 23.60 6.79
C SER A 159 5.02 23.71 5.42
N CYS A 160 3.83 24.32 5.34
CA CYS A 160 3.16 24.60 4.07
C CYS A 160 3.95 25.61 3.22
N LEU A 161 4.46 26.68 3.80
CA LEU A 161 5.32 27.64 3.11
C LEU A 161 6.62 26.97 2.60
N LYS A 162 7.25 26.13 3.42
CA LYS A 162 8.43 25.34 3.04
C LYS A 162 8.13 24.40 1.87
N LEU A 163 6.95 23.78 1.84
CA LEU A 163 6.53 22.93 0.72
C LEU A 163 6.40 23.75 -0.57
N CYS A 164 5.81 24.94 -0.48
CA CYS A 164 5.60 25.84 -1.61
C CYS A 164 6.90 26.45 -2.13
N SER A 165 7.91 26.63 -1.27
CA SER A 165 9.19 27.25 -1.64
C SER A 165 10.17 26.29 -2.31
N ARG A 166 9.86 24.98 -2.43
CA ARG A 166 10.73 23.95 -3.06
C ARG A 166 10.80 24.02 -4.60
N GLY A 167 10.64 25.22 -5.14
CA GLY A 167 10.46 25.49 -6.56
C GLY A 167 9.03 25.94 -6.84
N ARG A 168 8.85 26.63 -7.96
CA ARG A 168 7.53 27.02 -8.45
C ARG A 168 6.78 25.73 -8.78
N LEU A 169 6.01 25.20 -7.83
CA LEU A 169 5.23 23.98 -8.02
C LEU A 169 4.32 24.18 -9.24
N GLU A 170 4.70 23.54 -10.35
CA GLU A 170 3.88 23.52 -11.56
C GLU A 170 2.78 22.49 -11.34
N LEU A 171 1.56 22.99 -11.17
CA LEU A 171 0.38 22.20 -10.82
C LEU A 171 -0.69 22.34 -11.91
N PRO A 172 -0.37 22.07 -13.20
CA PRO A 172 -1.28 22.33 -14.32
C PRO A 172 -2.55 21.47 -14.27
N GLU A 173 -2.44 20.25 -13.73
CA GLU A 173 -3.52 19.26 -13.65
C GLU A 173 -4.27 19.28 -12.31
N LEU A 174 -3.93 20.21 -11.41
CA LEU A 174 -4.49 20.22 -10.05
C LEU A 174 -5.94 20.69 -10.05
N VAL A 175 -6.84 19.75 -9.76
CA VAL A 175 -8.28 19.99 -9.70
C VAL A 175 -8.72 20.34 -8.27
N GLN A 176 -8.12 19.71 -7.26
CA GLN A 176 -8.52 19.90 -5.86
C GLN A 176 -7.31 20.11 -4.95
N LEU A 177 -7.40 21.15 -4.11
CA LEU A 177 -6.50 21.41 -3.00
C LEU A 177 -7.31 21.38 -1.70
N THR A 178 -6.87 20.59 -0.74
CA THR A 178 -7.41 20.53 0.63
C THR A 178 -6.31 20.89 1.61
N VAL A 179 -6.51 21.95 2.40
CA VAL A 179 -5.61 22.33 3.50
C VAL A 179 -6.38 22.12 4.80
N ARG A 180 -5.91 21.19 5.63
CA ARG A 180 -6.52 20.85 6.92
C ARG A 180 -5.77 21.52 8.06
N ARG A 181 -6.53 22.05 9.02
CA ARG A 181 -6.00 22.70 10.22
C ARG A 181 -5.38 21.62 11.13
N GLY A 182 -4.09 21.76 11.46
CA GLY A 182 -3.46 21.01 12.54
C GLY A 182 -4.20 21.29 13.84
N LEU A 183 -4.50 20.24 14.63
CA LEU A 183 -5.25 20.34 15.89
C LEU A 183 -4.57 21.25 16.95
N LEU A 184 -3.35 21.74 16.69
CA LEU A 184 -2.48 22.41 17.67
C LEU A 184 -2.27 23.91 17.42
N ASP A 185 -2.64 24.46 16.27
CA ASP A 185 -2.43 25.89 15.97
C ASP A 185 -3.69 26.55 15.42
N ALA A 186 -4.48 27.09 16.34
CA ALA A 186 -5.69 27.86 16.02
C ALA A 186 -5.42 29.29 15.54
N THR A 187 -4.15 29.71 15.43
CA THR A 187 -3.78 31.14 15.28
C THR A 187 -3.09 31.51 13.96
N SER A 188 -2.79 30.56 13.06
CA SER A 188 -2.05 30.85 11.83
C SER A 188 -2.95 31.03 10.58
N PRO A 189 -2.68 32.01 9.70
CA PRO A 189 -3.52 32.31 8.53
C PRO A 189 -3.33 31.28 7.40
N ILE A 190 -4.02 30.14 7.50
CA ILE A 190 -4.15 29.07 6.46
C ILE A 190 -4.47 29.62 5.06
N ASP A 191 -5.15 30.76 5.03
CA ASP A 191 -5.69 31.34 3.83
C ASP A 191 -4.58 31.87 2.89
N GLU A 192 -3.40 32.22 3.42
CA GLU A 192 -2.28 32.74 2.62
C GLU A 192 -1.49 31.63 1.92
N ALA A 193 -1.17 30.54 2.62
CA ALA A 193 -0.55 29.37 1.99
C ALA A 193 -1.49 28.72 0.95
N SER A 194 -2.79 28.67 1.24
CA SER A 194 -3.81 28.22 0.29
C SER A 194 -3.92 29.14 -0.93
N ARG A 195 -3.79 30.46 -0.74
CA ARG A 195 -3.68 31.43 -1.84
C ARG A 195 -2.44 31.18 -2.67
N PHE A 196 -1.28 30.98 -2.04
CA PHE A 196 -0.01 30.80 -2.73
C PHE A 196 -0.02 29.58 -3.66
N ILE A 197 -0.49 28.42 -3.17
CA ILE A 197 -0.64 27.18 -3.98
C ILE A 197 -1.71 27.37 -5.08
N ALA A 198 -2.76 28.16 -4.83
CA ALA A 198 -3.83 28.39 -5.79
C ALA A 198 -3.46 29.41 -6.88
N THR A 199 -2.58 30.39 -6.62
CA THR A 199 -2.15 31.36 -7.64
C THR A 199 -1.42 30.69 -8.82
N THR A 200 -0.89 29.49 -8.63
CA THR A 200 -0.20 28.70 -9.67
C THR A 200 -1.12 27.72 -10.43
N SER A 201 -2.41 27.58 -10.08
CA SER A 201 -3.30 26.58 -10.69
C SER A 201 -4.79 27.02 -10.73
N ARG A 202 -5.58 26.54 -11.71
CA ARG A 202 -7.05 26.80 -11.81
C ARG A 202 -7.85 26.00 -10.76
N CYS A 203 -7.48 26.07 -9.50
CA CYS A 203 -7.93 25.12 -8.47
C CYS A 203 -9.27 25.52 -7.80
N ARG A 204 -10.17 24.54 -7.55
CA ARG A 204 -11.32 24.72 -6.64
C ARG A 204 -10.86 24.46 -5.19
N ARG A 205 -11.06 25.43 -4.29
CA ARG A 205 -10.74 25.27 -2.87
C ARG A 205 -11.90 24.59 -2.14
N CYS A 206 -11.58 23.55 -1.36
CA CYS A 206 -12.50 22.97 -0.39
C CYS A 206 -11.89 23.12 1.01
N HIS A 207 -12.50 23.93 1.85
CA HIS A 207 -12.17 23.96 3.28
C HIS A 207 -12.84 22.76 3.94
N GLY A 208 -12.03 21.80 4.41
CA GLY A 208 -12.54 20.68 5.19
C GLY A 208 -12.69 21.10 6.64
N GLU A 209 -13.91 21.38 7.07
CA GLU A 209 -14.27 21.45 8.49
C GLU A 209 -14.30 20.01 9.04
N GLN A 210 -13.60 19.77 10.15
CA GLN A 210 -13.76 18.60 11.00
C GLN A 210 -13.99 19.07 12.42
#